data_AF-A0A7C3YEW1-F1
#
_entry.id   AF-A0A7C3YEW1-F1
#
_cell.length_a   1.000
_cell.length_b   1.000
_cell.length_c   1.000
_cell.angle_alpha   90.00
_cell.angle_beta   90.00
_cell.angle_gamma   90.00
#
_symmetry.space_group_name_H-M   'P 1'
#
loop_
_entity.id
_entity.type
_entity.pdbx_description
1 polymer ?
#
loop_
_entity_poly.entity_id
_entity_poly.type
_entity_poly.pdbx_seq_one_letter_code
_entity_poly.pdbx_strand_id
1 'polypeptide(L)'
;MTKPEAPIPQFVNAMRMAGIEITGSQVVQGITFQELKDKNKNPFVVAIYNFDPDPTQTGETLEGPIVIAISKQVIDQKIILTDKQRDIETVLGFNVGTVLQPHQGSKDIQIRAFNRATITYNWQRREPTQGTYSLDYVNKQLNLAKSAEQPFPIRLSHISSSDTEPDWLRKIKSNEELKQVLRNQVRFIIETYSKKGVTQFNVVNEPFLSSYFPQRLGRDQYITIAYEEANKVRDELIKKAFQNNENVPVIELGFSNAENHFAHGYGTQPTLEILKMLANNGWVDFVDVHFHIKKTSNLPFPQDVTETLNKYSQYINAITGQPIKVVVGEFDINISDIPTTDNLRLLKQAQIGQTYFNAILDAGVTDITFWGTSDYDSWYENGDLPSIEDHADALLFNDNNQPKPLNYVFIQSLLKASQ
;
A
#
# COMPACT_ATOMS: atom_id res chain seq x y z
N MET A 1 -26.21 -19.33 15.05
CA MET A 1 -25.59 -18.11 14.49
C MET A 1 -26.57 -16.97 14.66
N THR A 2 -26.22 -15.90 15.37
CA THR A 2 -26.95 -14.62 15.25
C THR A 2 -26.51 -14.02 13.93
N LYS A 3 -27.43 -13.85 12.95
CA LYS A 3 -27.10 -13.19 11.67
C LYS A 3 -26.72 -11.74 11.99
N PRO A 4 -25.45 -11.31 11.88
CA PRO A 4 -25.23 -9.90 11.69
C PRO A 4 -25.94 -9.51 10.40
N GLU A 5 -26.37 -8.25 10.28
CA GLU A 5 -26.69 -7.73 8.95
C GLU A 5 -25.40 -7.80 8.14
N ALA A 6 -25.25 -8.87 7.36
CA ALA A 6 -24.16 -9.01 6.41
C ALA A 6 -24.19 -7.78 5.48
N PRO A 7 -23.05 -7.37 4.88
CA PRO A 7 -22.93 -6.17 4.07
C PRO A 7 -23.60 -6.33 2.68
N ILE A 8 -24.72 -7.04 2.63
CA ILE A 8 -25.54 -7.32 1.45
C ILE A 8 -26.00 -6.00 0.79
N PRO A 9 -26.47 -4.96 1.51
CA PRO A 9 -26.80 -3.69 0.86
C PRO A 9 -25.61 -3.07 0.12
N GLN A 10 -24.41 -3.13 0.71
CA GLN A 10 -23.18 -2.61 0.13
C GLN A 10 -22.77 -3.42 -1.10
N PHE A 11 -22.89 -4.75 -1.05
CA PHE A 11 -22.59 -5.62 -2.20
C PHE A 11 -23.58 -5.37 -3.34
N VAL A 12 -24.88 -5.34 -3.07
CA VAL A 12 -25.92 -5.04 -4.06
C VAL A 12 -25.69 -3.66 -4.69
N ASN A 13 -25.32 -2.66 -3.88
CA ASN A 13 -25.01 -1.33 -4.36
C ASN A 13 -23.79 -1.32 -5.31
N ALA A 14 -22.72 -2.03 -4.95
CA ALA A 14 -21.55 -2.17 -5.81
C ALA A 14 -21.88 -2.90 -7.13
N MET A 15 -22.70 -3.95 -7.10
CA MET A 15 -23.12 -4.64 -8.33
C MET A 15 -23.94 -3.73 -9.23
N ARG A 16 -24.83 -2.91 -8.67
CA ARG A 16 -25.55 -1.89 -9.45
C ARG A 16 -24.62 -0.84 -10.07
N MET A 17 -23.56 -0.45 -9.36
CA MET A 17 -22.51 0.42 -9.92
C MET A 17 -21.76 -0.22 -11.10
N ALA A 18 -21.70 -1.56 -11.15
CA ALA A 18 -21.16 -2.33 -12.28
C ALA A 18 -22.17 -2.55 -13.41
N GLY A 19 -23.39 -2.02 -13.31
CA GLY A 19 -24.46 -2.28 -14.27
C GLY A 19 -25.13 -3.65 -14.12
N ILE A 20 -24.92 -4.33 -12.99
CA ILE A 20 -25.46 -5.68 -12.73
C ILE A 20 -26.66 -5.60 -11.79
N GLU A 21 -27.79 -6.15 -12.22
CA GLU A 21 -29.01 -6.19 -11.42
C GLU A 21 -29.03 -7.42 -10.49
N ILE A 22 -28.97 -7.16 -9.18
CA ILE A 22 -29.12 -8.18 -8.15
C ILE A 22 -29.91 -7.63 -6.96
N THR A 23 -30.66 -8.51 -6.30
CA THR A 23 -31.43 -8.19 -5.10
C THR A 23 -30.77 -8.78 -3.85
N GLY A 24 -30.97 -8.14 -2.71
CA GLY A 24 -30.50 -8.69 -1.43
C GLY A 24 -31.08 -10.08 -1.12
N SER A 25 -32.30 -10.38 -1.57
CA SER A 25 -32.90 -11.72 -1.39
C SER A 25 -32.15 -12.79 -2.18
N GLN A 26 -31.74 -12.51 -3.42
CA GLN A 26 -30.94 -13.43 -4.22
C GLN A 26 -29.60 -13.72 -3.53
N VAL A 27 -28.92 -12.67 -3.05
CA VAL A 27 -27.66 -12.81 -2.31
C VAL A 27 -27.85 -13.68 -1.07
N VAL A 28 -28.85 -13.37 -0.24
CA VAL A 28 -29.13 -14.14 0.99
C VAL A 28 -29.40 -15.62 0.70
N GLN A 29 -30.14 -15.92 -0.36
CA GLN A 29 -30.47 -17.29 -0.74
C GLN A 29 -29.25 -18.06 -1.30
N GLY A 30 -28.30 -17.36 -1.93
CA GLY A 30 -27.09 -17.97 -2.50
C GLY A 30 -25.88 -17.99 -1.55
N ILE A 31 -25.94 -17.39 -0.36
CA ILE A 31 -24.82 -17.45 0.59
C ILE A 31 -24.63 -18.89 1.08
N THR A 32 -23.40 -19.36 0.96
CA THR A 32 -22.89 -20.60 1.54
C THR A 32 -21.83 -20.29 2.59
N PHE A 33 -21.59 -21.24 3.50
CA PHE A 33 -20.54 -21.12 4.52
C PHE A 33 -19.47 -22.16 4.23
N GLN A 34 -18.21 -21.71 4.16
CA GLN A 34 -17.07 -22.59 3.94
C GLN A 34 -16.09 -22.45 5.11
N GLU A 35 -15.62 -23.59 5.61
CA GLU A 35 -14.50 -23.63 6.56
C GLU A 35 -13.18 -23.66 5.78
N LEU A 36 -12.34 -22.68 6.04
CA LEU A 36 -11.01 -22.51 5.47
C LEU A 36 -9.96 -22.54 6.58
N LYS A 37 -8.68 -22.57 6.20
CA LYS A 37 -7.56 -22.55 7.14
C LYS A 37 -6.60 -21.44 6.78
N ASP A 38 -6.14 -20.70 7.78
CA ASP A 38 -5.11 -19.68 7.58
C ASP A 38 -3.73 -20.32 7.32
N LYS A 39 -2.70 -19.49 7.08
CA LYS A 39 -1.31 -19.95 6.87
C LYS A 39 -0.75 -20.77 8.06
N ASN A 40 -1.33 -20.61 9.26
CA ASN A 40 -0.97 -21.33 10.47
C ASN A 40 -1.87 -22.56 10.74
N LYS A 41 -2.72 -22.91 9.77
CA LYS A 41 -3.71 -24.02 9.85
C LYS A 41 -4.84 -23.79 10.86
N ASN A 42 -5.04 -22.57 11.34
CA ASN A 42 -6.18 -22.24 12.20
C ASN A 42 -7.45 -22.19 11.33
N PRO A 43 -8.54 -22.87 11.75
CA PRO A 43 -9.79 -22.83 11.00
C PRO A 43 -10.49 -21.48 11.14
N PHE A 44 -11.09 -21.02 10.05
CA PHE A 44 -12.01 -19.88 10.03
C PHE A 44 -13.16 -20.16 9.05
N VAL A 45 -14.29 -19.48 9.22
CA VAL A 45 -15.47 -19.64 8.37
C VAL A 45 -15.69 -18.38 7.54
N VAL A 46 -15.94 -18.55 6.25
CA VAL A 46 -16.32 -17.46 5.34
C VAL A 46 -17.76 -17.66 4.85
N ALA A 47 -18.52 -16.57 4.81
CA ALA A 47 -19.78 -16.50 4.09
C ALA A 47 -19.48 -16.09 2.65
N ILE A 48 -19.71 -17.00 1.72
CA ILE A 48 -19.41 -16.83 0.29
C ILE A 48 -20.71 -16.78 -0.50
N TYR A 49 -20.83 -15.80 -1.39
CA TYR A 49 -21.80 -15.81 -2.46
C TYR A 49 -21.08 -16.18 -3.76
N ASN A 50 -21.39 -17.35 -4.32
CA ASN A 50 -20.85 -17.73 -5.63
C ASN A 50 -21.61 -16.93 -6.69
N PHE A 51 -21.00 -15.84 -7.12
CA PHE A 51 -21.61 -14.92 -8.06
C PHE A 51 -21.35 -15.36 -9.49
N ASP A 52 -22.35 -15.19 -10.33
CA ASP A 52 -22.34 -15.51 -11.74
C ASP A 52 -23.06 -14.35 -12.44
N PRO A 53 -22.31 -13.35 -12.95
CA PRO A 53 -22.90 -12.14 -13.50
C PRO A 53 -23.68 -12.39 -14.79
N ASP A 54 -23.22 -13.32 -15.64
CA ASP A 54 -23.94 -13.84 -16.80
C ASP A 54 -23.79 -15.37 -16.90
N PRO A 55 -24.83 -16.15 -16.55
CA PRO A 55 -24.80 -17.61 -16.61
C PRO A 55 -24.59 -18.23 -18.01
N THR A 56 -24.57 -17.40 -19.05
CA THR A 56 -24.28 -17.83 -20.42
C THR A 56 -22.80 -17.70 -20.79
N GLN A 57 -22.00 -17.09 -19.93
CA GLN A 57 -20.57 -16.87 -20.09
C GLN A 57 -19.80 -17.51 -18.92
N THR A 58 -18.50 -17.69 -19.11
CA THR A 58 -17.61 -18.25 -18.08
C THR A 58 -16.26 -17.54 -18.15
N GLY A 59 -15.58 -17.39 -17.02
CA GLY A 59 -14.36 -16.61 -16.88
C GLY A 59 -14.59 -15.11 -16.76
N GLU A 60 -15.79 -14.67 -16.35
CA GLU A 60 -16.10 -13.25 -16.20
C GLU A 60 -15.49 -12.65 -14.92
N THR A 61 -15.25 -11.34 -14.95
CA THR A 61 -14.88 -10.62 -13.73
C THR A 61 -16.01 -10.63 -12.73
N LEU A 62 -15.67 -10.80 -11.44
CA LEU A 62 -16.57 -11.07 -10.32
C LEU A 62 -17.21 -12.48 -10.33
N GLU A 63 -17.03 -13.30 -11.36
CA GLU A 63 -17.49 -14.69 -11.34
C GLU A 63 -16.78 -15.48 -10.23
N GLY A 64 -17.53 -16.36 -9.57
CA GLY A 64 -17.02 -17.25 -8.53
C GLY A 64 -17.23 -16.71 -7.11
N PRO A 65 -16.40 -17.15 -6.14
CA PRO A 65 -16.67 -16.91 -4.73
C PRO A 65 -16.42 -15.45 -4.35
N ILE A 66 -17.46 -14.73 -3.93
CA ILE A 66 -17.37 -13.40 -3.31
C ILE A 66 -17.51 -13.53 -1.80
N VAL A 67 -16.50 -13.07 -1.05
CA VAL A 67 -16.54 -13.06 0.41
C VAL A 67 -17.47 -11.93 0.87
N ILE A 68 -18.56 -12.31 1.54
CA ILE A 68 -19.53 -11.38 2.11
C ILE A 68 -19.21 -11.09 3.58
N ALA A 69 -18.72 -12.09 4.32
CA ALA A 69 -18.30 -11.94 5.71
C ALA A 69 -17.33 -13.04 6.12
N ILE A 70 -16.56 -12.82 7.20
CA ILE A 70 -15.63 -13.79 7.77
C ILE A 70 -15.85 -13.98 9.26
N SER A 71 -15.57 -15.16 9.81
CA SER A 71 -15.60 -15.39 11.24
C SER A 71 -14.42 -14.72 11.92
N LYS A 72 -14.69 -13.86 12.89
CA LYS A 72 -13.67 -13.25 13.76
C LYS A 72 -13.19 -14.19 14.86
N GLN A 73 -14.08 -15.04 15.36
CA GLN A 73 -13.79 -15.99 16.44
C GLN A 73 -14.84 -17.10 16.51
N VAL A 74 -14.43 -18.27 17.01
CA VAL A 74 -15.32 -19.32 17.51
C VAL A 74 -15.29 -19.26 19.04
N ILE A 75 -16.30 -18.67 19.67
CA ILE A 75 -16.46 -18.67 21.14
C ILE A 75 -17.63 -19.60 21.47
N ASP A 76 -17.42 -20.63 22.28
CA ASP A 76 -18.48 -21.56 22.71
C ASP A 76 -19.32 -22.11 21.53
N GLN A 77 -18.66 -22.51 20.44
CA GLN A 77 -19.29 -22.97 19.19
C GLN A 77 -20.18 -21.93 18.47
N LYS A 78 -20.11 -20.65 18.86
CA LYS A 78 -20.74 -19.54 18.16
C LYS A 78 -19.74 -18.85 17.25
N ILE A 79 -20.07 -18.85 15.96
CA ILE A 79 -19.34 -18.09 14.92
C ILE A 79 -19.82 -16.64 14.98
N ILE A 80 -18.90 -15.72 15.26
CA ILE A 80 -19.13 -14.27 15.13
C ILE A 80 -18.61 -13.85 13.77
N LEU A 81 -19.49 -13.46 12.86
CA LEU A 81 -19.09 -12.94 11.56
C LEU A 81 -18.80 -11.43 11.66
N THR A 82 -17.84 -10.97 10.87
CA THR A 82 -17.52 -9.56 10.66
C THR A 82 -17.44 -9.28 9.16
N ASP A 83 -17.81 -8.06 8.80
CA ASP A 83 -17.75 -7.47 7.47
C ASP A 83 -16.56 -6.49 7.34
N LYS A 84 -15.76 -6.33 8.40
CA LYS A 84 -14.59 -5.47 8.38
C LYS A 84 -13.55 -6.10 7.44
N GLN A 85 -13.29 -5.43 6.32
CA GLN A 85 -12.28 -5.86 5.34
C GLN A 85 -10.93 -6.19 5.98
N ARG A 86 -10.47 -5.38 6.95
CA ARG A 86 -9.21 -5.63 7.67
C ARG A 86 -9.16 -6.99 8.36
N ASP A 87 -10.29 -7.49 8.85
CA ASP A 87 -10.36 -8.77 9.57
C ASP A 87 -10.21 -9.91 8.54
N ILE A 88 -10.75 -9.74 7.32
CA ILE A 88 -10.54 -10.66 6.19
C ILE A 88 -9.06 -10.70 5.82
N GLU A 89 -8.44 -9.55 5.55
CA GLU A 89 -7.04 -9.44 5.14
C GLU A 89 -6.09 -10.06 6.17
N THR A 90 -6.35 -9.82 7.45
CA THR A 90 -5.56 -10.34 8.56
C THR A 90 -5.62 -11.86 8.62
N VAL A 91 -6.82 -12.44 8.51
CA VAL A 91 -7.00 -13.90 8.53
C VAL A 91 -6.37 -14.56 7.31
N LEU A 92 -6.43 -13.91 6.14
CA LEU A 92 -5.78 -14.40 4.92
C LEU A 92 -4.25 -14.20 4.94
N GLY A 93 -3.72 -13.48 5.93
CA GLY A 93 -2.28 -13.27 6.10
C GLY A 93 -1.68 -12.29 5.09
N PHE A 94 -2.41 -11.22 4.78
CA PHE A 94 -2.00 -10.10 3.94
C PHE A 94 -1.92 -8.81 4.76
N ASN A 95 -0.95 -7.95 4.43
CA ASN A 95 -0.87 -6.59 4.96
C ASN A 95 -1.43 -5.64 3.90
N VAL A 96 -2.63 -5.13 4.11
CA VAL A 96 -3.29 -4.22 3.18
C VAL A 96 -3.46 -2.88 3.85
N GLY A 97 -2.92 -1.85 3.20
CA GLY A 97 -2.84 -0.52 3.74
C GLY A 97 -3.49 0.55 2.87
N THR A 98 -3.58 1.73 3.46
CA THR A 98 -3.87 2.99 2.78
C THR A 98 -2.90 4.06 3.26
N VAL A 99 -2.67 5.07 2.45
CA VAL A 99 -2.16 6.35 2.96
C VAL A 99 -3.21 6.95 3.90
N LEU A 100 -2.77 7.35 5.10
CA LEU A 100 -3.67 7.97 6.07
C LEU A 100 -3.85 9.46 5.77
N GLN A 101 -5.10 9.92 5.80
CA GLN A 101 -5.45 11.30 5.53
C GLN A 101 -6.38 11.84 6.64
N PRO A 102 -5.82 12.49 7.68
CA PRO A 102 -6.54 12.81 8.93
C PRO A 102 -7.48 14.02 8.84
N HIS A 103 -7.69 14.58 7.66
CA HIS A 103 -8.57 15.73 7.44
C HIS A 103 -9.83 15.39 6.63
N GLN A 104 -9.95 14.15 6.15
CA GLN A 104 -11.01 13.76 5.23
C GLN A 104 -12.14 12.98 5.91
N GLY A 105 -13.28 12.87 5.22
CA GLY A 105 -14.46 12.12 5.65
C GLY A 105 -14.24 10.60 5.73
N SER A 106 -13.04 10.11 5.39
CA SER A 106 -12.69 8.70 5.28
C SER A 106 -12.02 8.11 6.53
N LYS A 107 -11.87 8.85 7.64
CA LYS A 107 -11.17 8.34 8.86
C LYS A 107 -11.69 7.00 9.35
N ASP A 108 -13.01 6.85 9.38
CA ASP A 108 -13.64 5.63 9.89
C ASP A 108 -13.44 4.45 8.95
N ILE A 109 -13.35 4.68 7.64
CA ILE A 109 -13.07 3.60 6.69
C ILE A 109 -11.57 3.27 6.68
N GLN A 110 -10.67 4.25 6.82
CA GLN A 110 -9.22 4.04 6.95
C GLN A 110 -8.87 3.03 8.06
N ILE A 111 -9.50 3.14 9.22
CA ILE A 111 -9.19 2.25 10.37
C ILE A 111 -10.00 0.95 10.39
N ARG A 112 -11.12 0.87 9.63
CA ARG A 112 -11.99 -0.33 9.56
C ARG A 112 -11.66 -1.22 8.38
N ALA A 113 -11.21 -0.66 7.25
CA ALA A 113 -11.00 -1.42 6.02
C ALA A 113 -9.58 -1.97 5.89
N PHE A 114 -8.59 -1.33 6.50
CA PHE A 114 -7.18 -1.67 6.31
C PHE A 114 -6.55 -2.17 7.61
N ASN A 115 -5.55 -3.05 7.49
CA ASN A 115 -4.76 -3.58 8.63
C ASN A 115 -3.32 -3.04 8.67
N ARG A 116 -3.01 -2.07 7.83
CA ARG A 116 -1.70 -1.41 7.71
C ARG A 116 -1.89 0.07 7.41
N ALA A 117 -0.93 0.91 7.82
CA ALA A 117 -0.96 2.34 7.55
C ALA A 117 0.31 2.82 6.86
N THR A 118 0.15 3.70 5.88
CA THR A 118 1.24 4.56 5.39
C THR A 118 1.00 5.99 5.84
N ILE A 119 2.00 6.61 6.48
CA ILE A 119 2.01 8.03 6.85
C ILE A 119 2.99 8.77 5.97
N THR A 120 2.71 10.04 5.68
CA THR A 120 3.46 10.78 4.66
C THR A 120 4.33 11.89 5.24
N TYR A 121 5.57 11.96 4.77
CA TYR A 121 6.54 12.98 5.15
C TYR A 121 6.99 13.76 3.91
N ASN A 122 6.62 15.03 3.85
CA ASN A 122 7.05 15.96 2.80
C ASN A 122 8.10 16.90 3.41
N TRP A 123 9.37 16.75 3.04
CA TRP A 123 10.45 17.42 3.76
C TRP A 123 10.32 18.96 3.73
N GLN A 124 9.99 19.55 2.58
CA GLN A 124 9.75 20.99 2.42
C GLN A 124 8.65 21.51 3.34
N ARG A 125 7.55 20.77 3.52
CA ARG A 125 6.45 21.18 4.42
C ARG A 125 6.78 20.94 5.89
N ARG A 126 7.66 19.98 6.20
CA ARG A 126 7.99 19.58 7.58
C ARG A 126 9.23 20.27 8.12
N GLU A 127 10.13 20.74 7.28
CA GLU A 127 11.28 21.58 7.63
C GLU A 127 11.38 22.75 6.64
N PRO A 128 10.41 23.68 6.64
CA PRO A 128 10.38 24.80 5.68
C PRO A 128 11.56 25.75 5.84
N THR A 129 12.20 25.75 7.02
CA THR A 129 13.45 26.44 7.31
C THR A 129 14.36 25.47 8.06
N GLN A 130 15.64 25.47 7.72
CA GLN A 130 16.65 24.58 8.31
C GLN A 130 16.55 24.58 9.85
N GLY A 131 16.42 23.40 10.44
CA GLY A 131 16.31 23.15 11.87
C GLY A 131 14.94 23.45 12.49
N THR A 132 13.94 23.91 11.72
CA THR A 132 12.61 24.26 12.24
C THR A 132 11.56 23.30 11.72
N TYR A 133 11.08 22.41 12.61
CA TYR A 133 10.20 21.31 12.24
C TYR A 133 8.71 21.58 12.53
N SER A 134 7.85 21.26 11.56
CA SER A 134 6.40 21.23 11.69
C SER A 134 5.89 19.80 11.49
N LEU A 135 5.76 19.05 12.59
CA LEU A 135 5.44 17.61 12.55
C LEU A 135 3.95 17.29 12.76
N ASP A 136 3.09 18.30 12.88
CA ASP A 136 1.70 18.14 13.30
C ASP A 136 0.91 17.19 12.41
N TYR A 137 1.06 17.31 11.08
CA TYR A 137 0.32 16.46 10.14
C TYR A 137 0.74 14.99 10.24
N VAL A 138 2.04 14.71 10.30
CA VAL A 138 2.56 13.34 10.42
C VAL A 138 2.14 12.73 11.76
N ASN A 139 2.15 13.53 12.83
CA ASN A 139 1.63 13.12 14.13
C ASN A 139 0.12 12.87 14.10
N LYS A 140 -0.67 13.65 13.35
CA LYS A 140 -2.11 13.40 13.16
C LYS A 140 -2.37 12.08 12.43
N GLN A 141 -1.61 11.78 11.37
CA GLN A 141 -1.68 10.48 10.67
C GLN A 141 -1.34 9.34 11.63
N LEU A 142 -0.24 9.47 12.38
CA LEU A 142 0.18 8.48 13.36
C LEU A 142 -0.88 8.27 14.47
N ASN A 143 -1.49 9.34 14.97
CA ASN A 143 -2.54 9.25 15.97
C ASN A 143 -3.79 8.56 15.42
N LEU A 144 -4.13 8.79 14.15
CA LEU A 144 -5.20 8.05 13.48
C LEU A 144 -4.86 6.56 13.33
N ALA A 145 -3.63 6.21 12.96
CA ALA A 145 -3.19 4.81 12.93
C ALA A 145 -3.34 4.16 14.31
N LYS A 146 -2.96 4.87 15.36
CA LYS A 146 -3.03 4.38 16.75
C LYS A 146 -4.43 4.35 17.36
N SER A 147 -5.42 5.03 16.75
CA SER A 147 -6.80 4.99 17.24
C SER A 147 -7.55 3.74 16.78
N ALA A 148 -6.95 2.90 15.94
CA ALA A 148 -7.55 1.65 15.54
C ALA A 148 -7.63 0.64 16.70
N GLU A 149 -8.66 -0.21 16.67
CA GLU A 149 -8.91 -1.23 17.70
C GLU A 149 -7.72 -2.20 17.88
N GLN A 150 -6.96 -2.45 16.82
CA GLN A 150 -5.76 -3.27 16.87
C GLN A 150 -4.57 -2.52 16.22
N PRO A 151 -3.35 -2.70 16.74
CA PRO A 151 -2.15 -2.05 16.22
C PRO A 151 -1.93 -2.34 14.73
N PHE A 152 -1.53 -1.31 13.98
CA PHE A 152 -1.09 -1.44 12.60
C PHE A 152 0.43 -1.46 12.51
N PRO A 153 1.03 -2.25 11.62
CA PRO A 153 2.32 -1.90 11.04
C PRO A 153 2.19 -0.54 10.33
N ILE A 154 3.15 0.35 10.58
CA ILE A 154 3.16 1.71 10.02
C ILE A 154 4.42 1.91 9.19
N ARG A 155 4.24 2.32 7.93
CA ARG A 155 5.33 2.79 7.05
C ARG A 155 5.30 4.30 6.93
N LEU A 156 6.49 4.91 6.97
CA LEU A 156 6.69 6.32 6.67
C LEU A 156 7.20 6.47 5.23
N SER A 157 6.47 7.27 4.44
CA SER A 157 6.69 7.54 3.01
C SER A 157 6.81 9.06 2.79
N HIS A 158 7.97 9.66 2.58
CA HIS A 158 9.32 9.13 2.45
C HIS A 158 10.27 10.02 3.25
N ILE A 159 11.44 9.54 3.66
CA ILE A 159 12.39 10.38 4.41
C ILE A 159 12.98 11.47 3.51
N SER A 160 13.34 11.10 2.28
CA SER A 160 13.87 11.98 1.25
C SER A 160 13.27 11.62 -0.10
N SER A 161 12.69 12.60 -0.79
CA SER A 161 12.04 12.44 -2.09
C SER A 161 12.38 13.63 -2.99
N SER A 162 12.53 13.40 -4.28
CA SER A 162 12.97 14.39 -5.26
C SER A 162 12.05 15.61 -5.42
N ASP A 163 10.78 15.45 -5.10
CA ASP A 163 9.70 16.42 -5.26
C ASP A 163 9.38 17.19 -3.96
N THR A 164 9.99 16.81 -2.83
CA THR A 164 9.72 17.41 -1.52
C THR A 164 10.93 18.03 -0.84
N GLU A 165 12.04 18.23 -1.55
CA GLU A 165 13.26 18.85 -1.02
C GLU A 165 13.04 20.33 -0.63
N PRO A 166 13.43 20.76 0.58
CA PRO A 166 13.32 22.16 0.97
C PRO A 166 14.18 23.13 0.13
N ASP A 167 13.63 24.29 -0.24
CA ASP A 167 14.33 25.34 -0.99
C ASP A 167 15.63 25.82 -0.35
N TRP A 168 15.71 25.78 0.99
CA TRP A 168 16.91 26.19 1.71
C TRP A 168 18.10 25.26 1.45
N LEU A 169 17.88 24.00 1.05
CA LEU A 169 18.96 23.08 0.64
C LEU A 169 19.77 23.69 -0.51
N ARG A 170 19.11 24.37 -1.45
CA ARG A 170 19.75 25.00 -2.63
C ARG A 170 20.72 26.14 -2.27
N LYS A 171 20.62 26.66 -1.04
CA LYS A 171 21.52 27.71 -0.53
C LYS A 171 22.84 27.14 -0.02
N ILE A 172 22.89 25.85 0.33
CA ILE A 172 24.09 25.15 0.77
C ILE A 172 25.08 25.02 -0.39
N LYS A 173 26.29 25.53 -0.20
CA LYS A 173 27.35 25.51 -1.23
C LYS A 173 28.29 24.34 -1.07
N SER A 174 28.59 23.94 0.16
CA SER A 174 29.50 22.83 0.45
C SER A 174 28.80 21.48 0.25
N ASN A 175 29.42 20.58 -0.51
CA ASN A 175 28.91 19.21 -0.62
C ASN A 175 28.95 18.50 0.75
N GLU A 176 30.00 18.69 1.55
CA GLU A 176 30.08 18.05 2.87
C GLU A 176 29.00 18.54 3.83
N GLU A 177 28.67 19.83 3.78
CA GLU A 177 27.54 20.37 4.54
C GLU A 177 26.21 19.75 4.08
N LEU A 178 26.01 19.63 2.76
CA LEU A 178 24.80 19.00 2.21
C LEU A 178 24.70 17.51 2.59
N LYS A 179 25.81 16.76 2.54
CA LYS A 179 25.86 15.37 3.00
C LYS A 179 25.49 15.29 4.48
N GLN A 180 26.02 16.19 5.32
CA GLN A 180 25.72 16.21 6.75
C GLN A 180 24.24 16.53 7.01
N VAL A 181 23.65 17.45 6.26
CA VAL A 181 22.22 17.75 6.35
C VAL A 181 21.36 16.53 6.02
N LEU A 182 21.69 15.82 4.94
CA LEU A 182 20.98 14.59 4.59
C LEU A 182 21.09 13.52 5.70
N ARG A 183 22.29 13.32 6.25
CA ARG A 183 22.49 12.40 7.40
C ARG A 183 21.65 12.80 8.60
N ASN A 184 21.67 14.09 8.96
CA ASN A 184 20.90 14.60 10.09
C ASN A 184 19.39 14.38 9.89
N GLN A 185 18.88 14.62 8.69
CA GLN A 185 17.48 14.39 8.35
C GLN A 185 17.10 12.91 8.49
N VAL A 186 17.88 12.00 7.89
CA VAL A 186 17.64 10.55 7.99
C VAL A 186 17.60 10.10 9.44
N ARG A 187 18.62 10.50 10.22
CA ARG A 187 18.70 10.21 11.66
C ARG A 187 17.50 10.75 12.42
N PHE A 188 17.18 12.02 12.23
CA PHE A 188 16.09 12.68 12.93
C PHE A 188 14.76 11.94 12.74
N ILE A 189 14.43 11.56 11.50
CA ILE A 189 13.17 10.87 11.20
C ILE A 189 13.14 9.46 11.77
N ILE A 190 14.18 8.64 11.56
CA ILE A 190 14.22 7.28 12.08
C ILE A 190 14.18 7.29 13.62
N GLU A 191 14.99 8.12 14.29
CA GLU A 191 15.00 8.19 15.75
C GLU A 191 13.68 8.71 16.33
N THR A 192 13.03 9.66 15.66
CA THR A 192 11.78 10.26 16.14
C THR A 192 10.61 9.28 16.00
N TYR A 193 10.49 8.63 14.85
CA TYR A 193 9.29 7.85 14.52
C TYR A 193 9.39 6.37 14.89
N SER A 194 10.59 5.79 14.98
CA SER A 194 10.76 4.42 15.53
C SER A 194 10.27 4.33 16.97
N LYS A 195 10.64 5.30 17.82
CA LYS A 195 10.14 5.43 19.21
C LYS A 195 8.62 5.61 19.30
N LYS A 196 8.00 6.05 18.21
CA LYS A 196 6.56 6.23 18.10
C LYS A 196 5.85 5.02 17.49
N GLY A 197 6.57 3.93 17.20
CA GLY A 197 6.01 2.68 16.68
C GLY A 197 5.95 2.59 15.15
N VAL A 198 6.64 3.46 14.42
CA VAL A 198 6.85 3.27 12.97
C VAL A 198 7.92 2.22 12.77
N THR A 199 7.61 1.20 11.96
CA THR A 199 8.48 0.03 11.78
C THR A 199 9.09 -0.06 10.39
N GLN A 200 8.56 0.67 9.41
CA GLN A 200 9.06 0.67 8.04
C GLN A 200 9.33 2.10 7.56
N PHE A 201 10.45 2.30 6.87
CA PHE A 201 10.87 3.62 6.39
C PHE A 201 11.29 3.54 4.93
N ASN A 202 10.59 4.25 4.05
CA ASN A 202 11.10 4.51 2.71
C ASN A 202 12.18 5.59 2.82
N VAL A 203 13.45 5.16 2.74
CA VAL A 203 14.61 6.02 3.02
C VAL A 203 14.81 7.03 1.89
N VAL A 204 14.71 6.55 0.64
CA VAL A 204 14.82 7.36 -0.57
C VAL A 204 13.67 6.99 -1.50
N ASN A 205 12.99 8.02 -2.01
CA ASN A 205 11.98 7.91 -3.04
C ASN A 205 12.43 8.63 -4.31
N GLU A 206 12.19 7.98 -5.45
CA GLU A 206 12.29 8.59 -6.78
C GLU A 206 13.58 9.42 -6.99
N PRO A 207 14.78 8.82 -6.87
CA PRO A 207 16.04 9.55 -7.01
C PRO A 207 16.36 9.84 -8.49
N PHE A 208 15.49 10.57 -9.18
CA PHE A 208 15.65 10.88 -10.60
C PHE A 208 16.94 11.67 -10.85
N LEU A 209 17.60 11.40 -11.98
CA LEU A 209 18.86 12.08 -12.33
C LEU A 209 18.70 13.60 -12.48
N SER A 210 17.47 14.08 -12.71
CA SER A 210 17.12 15.50 -12.79
C SER A 210 16.89 16.17 -11.42
N SER A 211 16.82 15.41 -10.33
CA SER A 211 16.53 15.92 -8.98
C SER A 211 17.77 16.52 -8.31
N TYR A 212 17.58 17.36 -7.30
CA TYR A 212 18.67 18.16 -6.72
C TYR A 212 19.79 17.29 -6.14
N PHE A 213 19.46 16.31 -5.27
CA PHE A 213 20.49 15.46 -4.68
C PHE A 213 21.28 14.64 -5.71
N PRO A 214 20.65 13.90 -6.64
CA PRO A 214 21.35 13.23 -7.73
C PRO A 214 22.23 14.15 -8.58
N GLN A 215 21.77 15.36 -8.92
CA GLN A 215 22.59 16.33 -9.67
C GLN A 215 23.78 16.85 -8.87
N ARG A 216 23.60 17.08 -7.56
CA ARG A 216 24.59 17.74 -6.71
C ARG A 216 25.64 16.79 -6.15
N LEU A 217 25.24 15.58 -5.77
CA LEU A 217 26.06 14.58 -5.11
C LEU A 217 26.35 13.35 -5.99
N GLY A 218 25.59 13.14 -7.06
CA GLY A 218 25.54 11.88 -7.81
C GLY A 218 24.49 10.93 -7.21
N ARG A 219 23.70 10.26 -8.05
CA ARG A 219 22.58 9.38 -7.63
C ARG A 219 23.04 8.33 -6.61
N ASP A 220 24.03 7.53 -6.98
CA ASP A 220 24.46 6.39 -6.17
C ASP A 220 25.11 6.86 -4.85
N GLN A 221 25.87 7.96 -4.89
CA GLN A 221 26.48 8.56 -3.70
C GLN A 221 25.42 9.14 -2.75
N TYR A 222 24.40 9.82 -3.27
CA TYR A 222 23.27 10.32 -2.50
C TYR A 222 22.55 9.18 -1.76
N ILE A 223 22.21 8.11 -2.49
CA ILE A 223 21.54 6.93 -1.93
C ILE A 223 22.43 6.27 -0.88
N THR A 224 23.71 6.07 -1.19
CA THR A 224 24.70 5.50 -0.26
C THR A 224 24.73 6.28 1.06
N ILE A 225 24.81 7.62 1.00
CA ILE A 225 24.83 8.48 2.19
C ILE A 225 23.58 8.28 3.05
N ALA A 226 22.40 8.27 2.43
CA ALA A 226 21.14 8.09 3.14
C ALA A 226 21.07 6.72 3.82
N TYR A 227 21.45 5.65 3.12
CA TYR A 227 21.37 4.28 3.61
C TYR A 227 22.43 3.92 4.66
N GLU A 228 23.66 4.42 4.52
CA GLU A 228 24.69 4.29 5.55
C GLU A 228 24.20 4.85 6.89
N GLU A 229 23.62 6.07 6.86
CA GLU A 229 23.13 6.70 8.07
C GLU A 229 21.90 5.99 8.63
N ALA A 230 20.96 5.57 7.75
CA ALA A 230 19.78 4.82 8.17
C ALA A 230 20.13 3.51 8.89
N ASN A 231 21.09 2.76 8.33
CA ASN A 231 21.59 1.50 8.93
C ASN A 231 22.31 1.76 10.26
N LYS A 232 23.20 2.77 10.30
CA LYS A 232 23.89 3.16 11.53
C LYS A 232 22.90 3.50 12.65
N VAL A 233 21.89 4.31 12.36
CA VAL A 233 20.87 4.71 13.35
C VAL A 233 20.05 3.50 13.80
N ARG A 234 19.65 2.62 12.88
CA ARG A 234 18.97 1.36 13.20
C ARG A 234 19.78 0.51 14.18
N ASP A 235 21.07 0.30 13.89
CA ASP A 235 21.95 -0.51 14.73
C ASP A 235 22.17 0.12 16.11
N GLU A 236 22.32 1.44 16.18
CA GLU A 236 22.42 2.19 17.44
C GLU A 236 21.16 2.03 18.29
N LEU A 237 19.97 2.10 17.69
CA LEU A 237 18.69 1.93 18.38
C LEU A 237 18.48 0.50 18.89
N ILE A 238 18.79 -0.50 18.06
CA ILE A 238 18.73 -1.92 18.43
C ILE A 238 19.69 -2.20 19.59
N LYS A 239 20.95 -1.78 19.45
CA LYS A 239 21.97 -1.95 20.49
C LYS A 239 21.56 -1.29 21.79
N LYS A 240 21.03 -0.07 21.73
CA LYS A 240 20.55 0.65 22.92
C LYS A 240 19.38 -0.08 23.60
N ALA A 241 18.42 -0.59 22.84
CA ALA A 241 17.31 -1.37 23.39
C ALA A 241 17.80 -2.63 24.09
N PHE A 242 18.74 -3.37 23.47
CA PHE A 242 19.41 -4.52 24.10
C PHE A 242 20.13 -4.15 25.40
N GLN A 243 20.90 -3.06 25.40
CA GLN A 243 21.64 -2.60 26.60
C GLN A 243 20.71 -2.18 27.73
N ASN A 244 19.54 -1.63 27.41
CA ASN A 244 18.54 -1.19 28.38
C ASN A 244 17.54 -2.28 28.80
N ASN A 245 17.64 -3.50 28.24
CA ASN A 245 16.65 -4.56 28.41
C ASN A 245 15.22 -4.10 28.04
N GLU A 246 15.12 -3.30 26.98
CA GLU A 246 13.87 -2.84 26.36
C GLU A 246 13.49 -3.76 25.18
N ASN A 247 12.24 -3.66 24.72
CA ASN A 247 11.83 -4.33 23.49
C ASN A 247 12.64 -3.76 22.31
N VAL A 248 13.31 -4.65 21.57
CA VAL A 248 14.08 -4.27 20.38
C VAL A 248 13.13 -3.75 19.31
N PRO A 249 13.32 -2.51 18.80
CA PRO A 249 12.45 -1.99 17.77
C PRO A 249 12.66 -2.76 16.46
N VAL A 250 11.57 -3.07 15.77
CA VAL A 250 11.61 -3.55 14.38
C VAL A 250 11.74 -2.33 13.47
N ILE A 251 12.82 -2.27 12.69
CA ILE A 251 13.11 -1.17 11.76
C ILE A 251 13.54 -1.76 10.42
N GLU A 252 12.64 -1.71 9.44
CA GLU A 252 12.88 -2.11 8.05
C GLU A 252 13.09 -0.87 7.18
N LEU A 253 14.10 -0.93 6.31
CA LEU A 253 14.54 0.16 5.43
C LEU A 253 14.20 -0.20 3.98
N GLY A 254 13.46 0.70 3.31
CA GLY A 254 12.90 0.49 1.99
C GLY A 254 13.38 1.50 0.95
N PHE A 255 13.56 1.01 -0.28
CA PHE A 255 13.79 1.84 -1.47
C PHE A 255 12.50 1.98 -2.25
N SER A 256 12.07 3.21 -2.54
CA SER A 256 10.81 3.50 -3.24
C SER A 256 11.04 4.17 -4.58
N ASN A 257 10.26 3.80 -5.59
CA ASN A 257 10.38 4.39 -6.92
C ASN A 257 9.09 4.26 -7.74
N ALA A 258 8.85 5.23 -8.62
CA ALA A 258 7.75 5.21 -9.57
C ALA A 258 8.08 4.43 -10.84
N GLU A 259 7.04 4.01 -11.58
CA GLU A 259 7.15 3.27 -12.85
C GLU A 259 8.15 2.11 -12.80
N ASN A 260 8.14 1.38 -11.69
CA ASN A 260 8.98 0.22 -11.43
C ASN A 260 8.17 -1.09 -11.36
N HIS A 261 6.93 -1.09 -11.84
CA HIS A 261 6.02 -2.25 -11.74
C HIS A 261 6.02 -3.17 -12.97
N PHE A 262 6.77 -2.84 -14.04
CA PHE A 262 6.85 -3.62 -15.29
C PHE A 262 8.21 -3.39 -15.99
N ALA A 263 8.69 -4.31 -16.84
CA ALA A 263 10.10 -4.33 -17.28
C ALA A 263 10.54 -3.07 -18.04
N HIS A 264 9.62 -2.47 -18.80
CA HIS A 264 9.88 -1.29 -19.62
C HIS A 264 9.53 0.04 -18.92
N GLY A 265 9.12 -0.01 -17.65
CA GLY A 265 8.93 1.18 -16.84
C GLY A 265 10.26 1.91 -16.65
N TYR A 266 10.25 3.25 -16.73
CA TYR A 266 11.48 4.03 -16.65
C TYR A 266 12.19 3.85 -15.31
N GLY A 267 11.47 3.49 -14.25
CA GLY A 267 12.00 3.24 -12.92
C GLY A 267 12.55 1.84 -12.71
N THR A 268 12.22 0.87 -13.57
CA THR A 268 12.54 -0.55 -13.35
C THR A 268 14.03 -0.82 -13.37
N GLN A 269 14.72 -0.41 -14.43
CA GLN A 269 16.17 -0.63 -14.56
C GLN A 269 16.97 0.11 -13.47
N PRO A 270 16.72 1.41 -13.18
CA PRO A 270 17.32 2.08 -12.03
C PRO A 270 17.06 1.35 -10.70
N THR A 271 15.85 0.83 -10.49
CA THR A 271 15.50 0.07 -9.28
C THR A 271 16.35 -1.19 -9.16
N LEU A 272 16.52 -1.97 -10.24
CA LEU A 272 17.37 -3.16 -10.24
C LEU A 272 18.84 -2.83 -9.89
N GLU A 273 19.38 -1.76 -10.47
CA GLU A 273 20.75 -1.30 -10.19
C GLU A 273 20.94 -0.91 -8.73
N ILE A 274 20.02 -0.10 -8.21
CA ILE A 274 20.06 0.40 -6.83
C ILE A 274 19.86 -0.75 -5.84
N LEU A 275 18.90 -1.65 -6.08
CA LEU A 275 18.68 -2.80 -5.21
C LEU A 275 19.89 -3.71 -5.18
N LYS A 276 20.55 -3.97 -6.31
CA LYS A 276 21.81 -4.73 -6.33
C LYS A 276 22.87 -4.09 -5.43
N MET A 277 23.05 -2.79 -5.54
CA MET A 277 24.00 -2.04 -4.71
C MET A 277 23.65 -2.14 -3.23
N LEU A 278 22.39 -1.86 -2.86
CA LEU A 278 21.94 -1.84 -1.47
C LEU A 278 21.93 -3.24 -0.85
N ALA A 279 21.46 -4.24 -1.57
CA ALA A 279 21.40 -5.63 -1.12
C ALA A 279 22.79 -6.21 -0.88
N ASN A 280 23.76 -5.95 -1.77
CA ASN A 280 25.16 -6.37 -1.59
C ASN A 280 25.83 -5.79 -0.33
N ASN A 281 25.36 -4.64 0.16
CA ASN A 281 25.81 -4.04 1.41
C ASN A 281 24.94 -4.40 2.62
N GLY A 282 23.85 -5.15 2.40
CA GLY A 282 22.86 -5.50 3.43
C GLY A 282 22.05 -4.31 3.96
N TRP A 283 21.95 -3.23 3.18
CA TRP A 283 21.40 -1.95 3.64
C TRP A 283 19.89 -1.79 3.45
N VAL A 284 19.26 -2.65 2.66
CA VAL A 284 17.83 -2.58 2.31
C VAL A 284 17.13 -3.88 2.71
N ASP A 285 15.89 -3.77 3.19
CA ASP A 285 15.05 -4.91 3.59
C ASP A 285 13.88 -5.10 2.62
N PHE A 286 13.41 -4.01 1.99
CA PHE A 286 12.33 -4.09 1.01
C PHE A 286 12.47 -3.09 -0.14
N VAL A 287 11.81 -3.40 -1.27
CA VAL A 287 11.56 -2.45 -2.35
C VAL A 287 10.08 -2.10 -2.38
N ASP A 288 9.80 -0.81 -2.44
CA ASP A 288 8.48 -0.24 -2.60
C ASP A 288 8.21 0.04 -4.08
N VAL A 289 7.24 -0.68 -4.63
CA VAL A 289 6.73 -0.54 -5.99
C VAL A 289 5.48 0.31 -5.94
N HIS A 290 5.52 1.49 -6.56
CA HIS A 290 4.38 2.40 -6.52
C HIS A 290 3.13 1.77 -7.13
N PHE A 291 3.25 1.27 -8.37
CA PHE A 291 2.14 0.64 -9.08
C PHE A 291 0.94 1.59 -9.34
N HIS A 292 1.25 2.77 -9.88
CA HIS A 292 0.23 3.66 -10.43
C HIS A 292 -0.18 3.22 -11.84
N ILE A 293 -1.43 2.80 -12.03
CA ILE A 293 -2.01 2.67 -13.37
C ILE A 293 -2.57 4.03 -13.78
N LYS A 294 -1.72 4.82 -14.44
CA LYS A 294 -2.04 6.22 -14.78
C LYS A 294 -3.13 6.39 -15.83
N LYS A 295 -3.27 5.43 -16.76
CA LYS A 295 -4.26 5.43 -17.85
C LYS A 295 -4.63 4.00 -18.23
N THR A 296 -5.92 3.73 -18.44
CA THR A 296 -6.39 2.39 -18.86
C THR A 296 -6.11 2.09 -20.33
N SER A 297 -5.82 3.11 -21.12
CA SER A 297 -5.36 2.98 -22.50
C SER A 297 -3.90 2.53 -22.64
N ASN A 298 -3.12 2.50 -21.55
CA ASN A 298 -1.71 2.14 -21.55
C ASN A 298 -1.36 1.18 -20.40
N LEU A 299 -1.92 -0.03 -20.47
CA LEU A 299 -1.77 -1.07 -19.47
C LEU A 299 -0.50 -1.91 -19.70
N PRO A 300 0.36 -2.15 -18.69
CA PRO A 300 1.46 -3.10 -18.81
C PRO A 300 0.96 -4.55 -18.93
N PHE A 301 1.74 -5.43 -19.55
CA PHE A 301 1.35 -6.85 -19.59
C PHE A 301 1.39 -7.46 -18.18
N PRO A 302 0.34 -8.16 -17.71
CA PRO A 302 0.29 -8.72 -16.34
C PRO A 302 1.41 -9.72 -16.03
N GLN A 303 1.82 -10.50 -17.04
CA GLN A 303 2.97 -11.40 -16.90
C GLN A 303 4.29 -10.62 -16.70
N ASP A 304 4.47 -9.50 -17.40
CA ASP A 304 5.65 -8.65 -17.24
C ASP A 304 5.70 -8.03 -15.84
N VAL A 305 4.55 -7.63 -15.30
CA VAL A 305 4.43 -7.22 -13.89
C VAL A 305 4.92 -8.32 -12.97
N THR A 306 4.37 -9.53 -13.10
CA THR A 306 4.71 -10.69 -12.26
C THR A 306 6.22 -10.99 -12.32
N GLU A 307 6.79 -11.02 -13.52
CA GLU A 307 8.22 -11.27 -13.73
C GLU A 307 9.10 -10.16 -13.16
N THR A 308 8.67 -8.90 -13.26
CA THR A 308 9.40 -7.74 -12.72
C THR A 308 9.44 -7.77 -11.20
N LEU A 309 8.31 -8.02 -10.55
CA LEU A 309 8.23 -8.17 -9.09
C LEU A 309 9.09 -9.35 -8.61
N ASN A 310 9.03 -10.50 -9.32
CA ASN A 310 9.87 -11.66 -9.03
C ASN A 310 11.37 -11.33 -9.12
N LYS A 311 11.82 -10.56 -10.11
CA LYS A 311 13.23 -10.13 -10.21
C LYS A 311 13.71 -9.35 -8.99
N TYR A 312 12.85 -8.51 -8.40
CA TYR A 312 13.24 -7.78 -7.19
C TYR A 312 13.46 -8.71 -5.99
N SER A 313 12.60 -9.71 -5.82
CA SER A 313 12.72 -10.69 -4.73
C SER A 313 13.96 -11.59 -4.83
N GLN A 314 14.62 -11.64 -5.99
CA GLN A 314 15.83 -12.45 -6.19
C GLN A 314 17.08 -11.84 -5.54
N TYR A 315 17.06 -10.55 -5.22
CA TYR A 315 18.17 -9.93 -4.48
C TYR A 315 18.17 -10.41 -3.04
N ILE A 316 19.37 -10.69 -2.53
CA ILE A 316 19.58 -11.16 -1.16
C ILE A 316 20.28 -10.08 -0.36
N ASN A 317 19.73 -9.71 0.78
CA ASN A 317 20.42 -8.84 1.73
C ASN A 317 21.67 -9.57 2.25
N ALA A 318 22.86 -9.02 1.98
CA ALA A 318 24.14 -9.66 2.27
C ALA A 318 24.42 -9.86 3.78
N ILE A 319 23.74 -9.13 4.65
CA ILE A 319 23.91 -9.24 6.11
C ILE A 319 22.92 -10.24 6.69
N THR A 320 21.65 -10.18 6.30
CA THR A 320 20.60 -11.04 6.89
C THR A 320 20.45 -12.38 6.17
N GLY A 321 20.96 -12.49 4.94
CA GLY A 321 20.77 -13.64 4.06
C GLY A 321 19.33 -13.81 3.56
N GLN A 322 18.44 -12.85 3.86
CA GLN A 322 17.04 -12.91 3.46
C GLN A 322 16.84 -12.28 2.06
N PRO A 323 15.90 -12.82 1.26
CA PRO A 323 15.40 -12.13 0.08
C PRO A 323 14.89 -10.73 0.41
N ILE A 324 15.11 -9.77 -0.49
CA ILE A 324 14.50 -8.44 -0.38
C ILE A 324 12.99 -8.59 -0.51
N LYS A 325 12.24 -8.09 0.48
CA LYS A 325 10.77 -8.11 0.44
C LYS A 325 10.29 -7.17 -0.66
N VAL A 326 9.34 -7.62 -1.46
CA VAL A 326 8.65 -6.76 -2.43
C VAL A 326 7.33 -6.31 -1.83
N VAL A 327 7.08 -5.00 -1.88
CA VAL A 327 5.83 -4.40 -1.43
C VAL A 327 5.26 -3.53 -2.55
N VAL A 328 3.94 -3.47 -2.66
CA VAL A 328 3.25 -2.50 -3.50
C VAL A 328 2.76 -1.38 -2.58
N GLY A 329 3.34 -0.19 -2.66
CA GLY A 329 3.09 0.87 -1.68
C GLY A 329 2.12 1.96 -2.08
N GLU A 330 1.85 2.13 -3.38
CA GLU A 330 1.09 3.27 -3.91
C GLU A 330 0.06 2.85 -4.98
N PHE A 331 -0.62 1.71 -4.80
CA PHE A 331 -1.52 1.16 -5.80
C PHE A 331 -2.75 2.05 -6.03
N ASP A 332 -3.03 2.35 -7.29
CA ASP A 332 -4.25 2.99 -7.75
C ASP A 332 -4.50 2.74 -9.25
N ILE A 333 -5.75 2.90 -9.69
CA ILE A 333 -6.16 2.67 -11.08
C ILE A 333 -6.97 3.86 -11.59
N ASN A 334 -6.29 4.79 -12.24
CA ASN A 334 -6.94 5.93 -12.85
C ASN A 334 -7.75 5.51 -14.09
N ILE A 335 -9.05 5.73 -14.03
CA ILE A 335 -10.03 5.41 -15.08
C ILE A 335 -10.67 6.66 -15.70
N SER A 336 -10.00 7.82 -15.61
CA SER A 336 -10.46 9.09 -16.21
C SER A 336 -10.60 9.02 -17.73
N ASP A 337 -9.86 8.13 -18.39
CA ASP A 337 -9.92 7.91 -19.84
C ASP A 337 -11.07 6.99 -20.28
N ILE A 338 -11.84 6.42 -19.33
CA ILE A 338 -13.09 5.72 -19.61
C ILE A 338 -14.26 6.72 -19.47
N PRO A 339 -15.09 6.91 -20.51
CA PRO A 339 -16.20 7.88 -20.46
C PRO A 339 -17.15 7.65 -19.29
N THR A 340 -17.53 8.72 -18.58
CA THR A 340 -18.51 8.66 -17.47
C THR A 340 -19.92 8.25 -17.91
N THR A 341 -20.22 8.34 -19.20
CA THR A 341 -21.47 7.85 -19.81
C THR A 341 -21.50 6.34 -20.01
N ASP A 342 -20.37 5.65 -19.84
CA ASP A 342 -20.27 4.20 -19.92
C ASP A 342 -20.77 3.57 -18.61
N ASN A 343 -21.92 2.91 -18.66
CA ASN A 343 -22.54 2.26 -17.51
C ASN A 343 -21.74 1.05 -16.99
N LEU A 344 -20.76 0.55 -17.74
CA LEU A 344 -19.86 -0.55 -17.34
C LEU A 344 -18.50 -0.03 -16.88
N ARG A 345 -18.31 1.28 -16.74
CA ARG A 345 -17.02 1.89 -16.39
C ARG A 345 -16.38 1.31 -15.12
N LEU A 346 -17.15 1.14 -14.04
CA LEU A 346 -16.64 0.56 -12.79
C LEU A 346 -16.44 -0.97 -12.86
N LEU A 347 -17.15 -1.65 -13.76
CA LEU A 347 -16.88 -3.06 -14.06
C LEU A 347 -15.54 -3.22 -14.81
N LYS A 348 -15.26 -2.34 -15.77
CA LYS A 348 -13.95 -2.29 -16.46
C LYS A 348 -12.81 -2.01 -15.50
N GLN A 349 -13.01 -1.11 -14.53
CA GLN A 349 -12.04 -0.90 -13.46
C GLN A 349 -11.79 -2.19 -12.67
N ALA A 350 -12.86 -2.90 -12.28
CA ALA A 350 -12.73 -4.16 -11.56
C ALA A 350 -12.02 -5.25 -12.40
N GLN A 351 -12.24 -5.30 -13.71
CA GLN A 351 -11.55 -6.22 -14.62
C GLN A 351 -10.03 -5.95 -14.64
N ILE A 352 -9.66 -4.68 -14.77
CA ILE A 352 -8.26 -4.22 -14.74
C ILE A 352 -7.66 -4.55 -13.36
N GLY A 353 -8.35 -4.21 -12.28
CA GLY A 353 -7.92 -4.49 -10.92
C GLY A 353 -7.69 -5.97 -10.67
N GLN A 354 -8.66 -6.83 -10.97
CA GLN A 354 -8.54 -8.29 -10.81
C GLN A 354 -7.32 -8.84 -11.55
N THR A 355 -7.09 -8.35 -12.77
CA THR A 355 -5.93 -8.74 -13.58
C THR A 355 -4.61 -8.45 -12.86
N TYR A 356 -4.44 -7.24 -12.32
CA TYR A 356 -3.19 -6.85 -11.66
C TYR A 356 -3.07 -7.33 -10.22
N PHE A 357 -4.17 -7.46 -9.48
CA PHE A 357 -4.16 -8.10 -8.17
C PHE A 357 -3.66 -9.53 -8.30
N ASN A 358 -4.15 -10.29 -9.28
CA ASN A 358 -3.64 -11.64 -9.55
C ASN A 358 -2.15 -11.62 -9.91
N ALA A 359 -1.70 -10.73 -10.80
CA ALA A 359 -0.26 -10.63 -11.14
C ALA A 359 0.64 -10.30 -9.93
N ILE A 360 0.19 -9.39 -9.06
CA ILE A 360 0.89 -9.01 -7.83
C ILE A 360 0.98 -10.21 -6.86
N LEU A 361 -0.14 -10.91 -6.67
CA LEU A 361 -0.24 -12.03 -5.74
C LEU A 361 0.48 -13.28 -6.26
N ASP A 362 0.45 -13.53 -7.57
CA ASP A 362 1.19 -14.61 -8.24
C ASP A 362 2.71 -14.40 -8.13
N ALA A 363 3.17 -13.15 -7.98
CA ALA A 363 4.56 -12.82 -7.64
C ALA A 363 4.88 -12.98 -6.14
N GLY A 364 3.94 -13.47 -5.33
CA GLY A 364 4.11 -13.70 -3.88
C GLY A 364 4.06 -12.43 -3.03
N VAL A 365 3.64 -11.28 -3.58
CA VAL A 365 3.55 -10.04 -2.82
C VAL A 365 2.38 -10.12 -1.84
N THR A 366 2.64 -9.81 -0.57
CA THR A 366 1.65 -9.86 0.51
C THR A 366 1.43 -8.53 1.23
N ASP A 367 2.12 -7.48 0.79
CA ASP A 367 2.08 -6.13 1.37
C ASP A 367 1.69 -5.16 0.27
N ILE A 368 0.43 -4.73 0.29
CA ILE A 368 -0.21 -3.89 -0.75
C ILE A 368 -0.80 -2.66 -0.06
N THR A 369 -0.54 -1.46 -0.57
CA THR A 369 -1.08 -0.22 -0.04
C THR A 369 -1.65 0.60 -1.15
N PHE A 370 -2.88 1.09 -0.93
CA PHE A 370 -3.55 2.00 -1.85
C PHE A 370 -3.13 3.44 -1.57
N TRP A 371 -2.92 4.23 -2.62
CA TRP A 371 -2.48 5.63 -2.49
C TRP A 371 -3.65 6.59 -2.20
N GLY A 372 -4.46 6.21 -1.21
CA GLY A 372 -5.69 6.89 -0.81
C GLY A 372 -6.73 5.87 -0.37
N THR A 373 -7.80 6.35 0.27
CA THR A 373 -8.85 5.47 0.79
C THR A 373 -10.07 5.43 -0.12
N SER A 374 -10.72 6.56 -0.33
CA SER A 374 -11.84 6.70 -1.28
C SER A 374 -11.44 7.56 -2.47
N ASP A 375 -12.22 7.53 -3.54
CA ASP A 375 -12.03 8.39 -4.72
C ASP A 375 -11.91 9.88 -4.33
N TYR A 376 -12.73 10.35 -3.39
CA TYR A 376 -12.59 11.67 -2.75
C TYR A 376 -11.19 11.99 -2.16
N ASP A 377 -10.41 10.99 -1.80
CA ASP A 377 -9.06 11.14 -1.24
C ASP A 377 -7.96 10.96 -2.30
N SER A 378 -8.33 10.65 -3.54
CA SER A 378 -7.41 10.37 -4.63
C SER A 378 -6.59 11.61 -4.98
N TRP A 379 -5.28 11.41 -5.12
CA TRP A 379 -4.37 12.46 -5.58
C TRP A 379 -4.59 12.85 -7.05
N TYR A 380 -5.29 12.02 -7.85
CA TYR A 380 -5.70 12.38 -9.20
C TYR A 380 -6.78 13.47 -9.23
N GLU A 381 -7.65 13.51 -8.21
CA GLU A 381 -8.81 14.42 -8.17
C GLU A 381 -8.61 15.59 -7.20
N ASN A 382 -7.86 15.36 -6.12
CA ASN A 382 -7.69 16.32 -5.03
C ASN A 382 -6.21 16.63 -4.72
N GLY A 383 -5.28 16.22 -5.59
CA GLY A 383 -3.85 16.42 -5.41
C GLY A 383 -3.33 17.78 -5.88
N ASP A 384 -2.08 18.06 -5.54
CA ASP A 384 -1.33 19.24 -5.98
C ASP A 384 -0.76 19.09 -7.41
N LEU A 385 -1.24 18.12 -8.20
CA LEU A 385 -0.77 17.89 -9.56
C LEU A 385 -1.23 19.00 -10.52
N PRO A 386 -0.43 19.29 -11.57
CA PRO A 386 -0.76 20.32 -12.56
C PRO A 386 -1.99 19.97 -13.41
N SER A 387 -2.42 18.70 -13.42
CA SER A 387 -3.64 18.24 -14.08
C SER A 387 -4.46 17.41 -13.10
N ILE A 388 -5.43 18.06 -12.46
CA ILE A 388 -6.53 17.36 -11.81
C ILE A 388 -7.29 16.62 -12.90
N GLU A 389 -7.47 15.31 -12.71
CA GLU A 389 -8.23 14.45 -13.60
C GLU A 389 -9.57 14.16 -12.96
N ASP A 390 -10.60 14.90 -13.38
CA ASP A 390 -11.96 14.69 -12.92
C ASP A 390 -12.40 13.24 -13.20
N HIS A 391 -13.04 12.61 -12.21
CA HIS A 391 -13.50 11.22 -12.33
C HIS A 391 -12.35 10.26 -12.66
N ALA A 392 -11.24 10.35 -11.94
CA ALA A 392 -10.23 9.30 -11.95
C ALA A 392 -10.74 8.04 -11.24
N ASP A 393 -11.62 8.22 -10.24
CA ASP A 393 -12.26 7.17 -9.43
C ASP A 393 -11.29 6.03 -9.08
N ALA A 394 -10.09 6.34 -8.61
CA ALA A 394 -8.95 5.43 -8.72
C ALA A 394 -8.84 4.34 -7.64
N LEU A 395 -9.68 4.37 -6.61
CA LEU A 395 -9.46 3.66 -5.34
C LEU A 395 -10.53 2.58 -5.07
N LEU A 396 -10.48 1.92 -3.91
CA LEU A 396 -11.41 0.81 -3.60
C LEU A 396 -12.84 1.27 -3.25
N PHE A 397 -12.97 2.51 -2.77
CA PHE A 397 -14.21 3.08 -2.27
C PHE A 397 -14.57 4.33 -3.06
N ASN A 398 -15.86 4.56 -3.29
CA ASN A 398 -16.32 5.79 -3.94
C ASN A 398 -16.25 7.00 -2.99
N ASP A 399 -16.60 8.19 -3.48
CA ASP A 399 -16.63 9.44 -2.72
C ASP A 399 -17.45 9.40 -1.42
N ASN A 400 -18.41 8.49 -1.33
CA ASN A 400 -19.26 8.30 -0.15
C ASN A 400 -18.74 7.19 0.77
N ASN A 401 -17.48 6.76 0.61
CA ASN A 401 -16.86 5.66 1.33
C ASN A 401 -17.60 4.32 1.18
N GLN A 402 -18.35 4.12 0.10
CA GLN A 402 -19.00 2.85 -0.21
C GLN A 402 -18.08 1.99 -1.08
N PRO A 403 -17.97 0.67 -0.81
CA PRO A 403 -17.11 -0.21 -1.60
C PRO A 403 -17.59 -0.28 -3.04
N LYS A 404 -16.65 -0.20 -3.98
CA LYS A 404 -16.89 -0.37 -5.43
C LYS A 404 -16.72 -1.83 -5.85
N PRO A 405 -17.11 -2.21 -7.08
CA PRO A 405 -16.75 -3.51 -7.66
C PRO A 405 -15.26 -3.88 -7.50
N LEU A 406 -14.37 -2.89 -7.62
CA LEU A 406 -12.92 -3.05 -7.41
C LEU A 406 -12.57 -3.64 -6.03
N ASN A 407 -13.30 -3.28 -4.98
CA ASN A 407 -13.10 -3.81 -3.63
C ASN A 407 -13.40 -5.32 -3.55
N TYR A 408 -14.49 -5.77 -4.18
CA TYR A 408 -14.89 -7.17 -4.13
C TYR A 408 -13.95 -8.06 -4.94
N VAL A 409 -13.48 -7.62 -6.10
CA VAL A 409 -12.46 -8.37 -6.86
C VAL A 409 -11.12 -8.42 -6.13
N PHE A 410 -10.75 -7.36 -5.39
CA PHE A 410 -9.54 -7.37 -4.57
C PHE A 410 -9.61 -8.48 -3.51
N ILE A 411 -10.70 -8.52 -2.74
CA ILE A 411 -10.88 -9.54 -1.70
C ILE A 411 -11.00 -10.95 -2.28
N GLN A 412 -11.66 -11.10 -3.42
CA GLN A 412 -11.70 -12.36 -4.17
C GLN A 412 -10.29 -12.83 -4.56
N SER A 413 -9.45 -11.93 -5.08
CA SER A 413 -8.05 -12.23 -5.42
C SER A 413 -7.23 -12.64 -4.18
N LEU A 414 -7.40 -11.97 -3.04
CA LEU A 414 -6.73 -12.38 -1.79
C LEU A 414 -7.16 -13.78 -1.34
N LEU A 415 -8.47 -14.08 -1.42
CA LEU A 415 -8.99 -15.40 -1.06
C LEU A 415 -8.37 -16.47 -1.96
N LYS A 416 -8.35 -16.25 -3.28
CA LYS A 416 -7.76 -17.16 -4.24
C LYS A 416 -6.27 -17.42 -3.93
N ALA A 417 -5.51 -16.37 -3.64
CA ALA A 417 -4.08 -16.48 -3.34
C ALA A 417 -3.77 -17.12 -1.96
N SER A 418 -4.77 -17.25 -1.09
CA SER A 418 -4.62 -17.88 0.23
C SER A 418 -4.84 -19.40 0.23
N GLN A 419 -5.44 -19.94 -0.83
CA GLN A 419 -5.72 -21.35 -1.04
C GLN A 419 -4.53 -22.04 -1.69
#